data_AF-A0AA43JJI6-F1
#
_entry.id   AF-A0AA43JJI6-F1
#
_cell.length_a   1.000
_cell.length_b   1.000
_cell.length_c   1.000
_cell.angle_alpha   90.00
_cell.angle_beta   90.00
_cell.angle_gamma   90.00
#
_symmetry.space_group_name_H-M   'P 1'
#
loop_
_entity.id
_entity.type
_entity.pdbx_description
1 polymer ?
#
loop_
_entity_poly.entity_id
_entity_poly.type
_entity_poly.pdbx_seq_one_letter_code
_entity_poly.pdbx_strand_id
1 'polypeptide(L)'
;MKEVTKGLAISTSVIPAPARGGPTRLSREHLLELVTRLFIFKADRWKRRALFYERHRDYFPRLSSSRFVDRCRELEAAYRGLAQMMFLLPTQDQLVSVRALASRRM
;
A
#
# COMPACT_ATOMS: atom_id res chain seq x y z
N MET A 1 45.29 -36.49 -0.62
CA MET A 1 43.82 -36.34 -0.75
C MET A 1 43.48 -34.98 -0.15
N LYS A 2 43.32 -33.88 -0.92
CA LYS A 2 42.07 -33.45 -1.62
C LYS A 2 40.85 -33.76 -0.73
N GLU A 3 40.23 -32.77 -0.08
CA GLU A 3 39.29 -31.79 -0.67
C GLU A 3 39.34 -30.46 0.12
N VAL A 4 39.77 -29.35 -0.49
CA VAL A 4 38.89 -28.27 -1.04
C VAL A 4 38.17 -27.45 0.06
N THR A 5 38.90 -26.48 0.60
CA THR A 5 38.36 -25.28 1.28
C THR A 5 37.69 -24.37 0.24
N LYS A 6 36.41 -24.59 -0.03
CA LYS A 6 35.59 -23.61 -0.76
C LYS A 6 34.99 -22.65 0.26
N GLY A 7 35.63 -21.50 0.36
CA GLY A 7 35.06 -20.32 0.99
C GLY A 7 33.69 -20.03 0.40
N LEU A 8 32.69 -20.05 1.29
CA LEU A 8 31.46 -19.30 1.06
C LEU A 8 31.54 -18.12 2.02
N ALA A 9 32.24 -17.07 1.57
CA ALA A 9 32.06 -15.75 2.13
C ALA A 9 30.61 -15.35 1.85
N ILE A 10 29.71 -15.72 2.75
CA ILE A 10 28.38 -15.15 2.83
C ILE A 10 28.62 -13.69 3.17
N SER A 11 28.75 -12.87 2.13
CA SER A 11 28.58 -11.42 2.24
C SER A 11 27.16 -11.20 2.71
N THR A 12 26.98 -11.29 4.02
CA THR A 12 25.83 -10.71 4.70
C THR A 12 25.93 -9.23 4.38
N SER A 13 25.18 -8.76 3.37
CA SER A 13 25.04 -7.33 3.15
C SER A 13 24.44 -6.79 4.44
N VAL A 14 25.29 -6.19 5.27
CA VAL A 14 24.89 -5.49 6.47
C VAL A 14 24.13 -4.28 5.98
N ILE A 15 22.83 -4.44 5.80
CA ILE A 15 21.92 -3.30 5.69
C ILE A 15 22.04 -2.60 7.03
N PRO A 16 22.56 -1.35 7.08
CA PRO A 16 22.64 -0.65 8.35
C PRO A 16 21.23 -0.50 8.89
N ALA A 17 20.97 -1.12 10.04
CA ALA A 17 19.73 -0.93 10.77
C ALA A 17 19.57 0.58 11.04
N PRO A 18 18.47 1.23 10.61
CA PRO A 18 18.29 2.63 10.92
C PRO A 18 18.28 2.78 12.43
N ALA A 19 19.20 3.63 12.90
CA ALA A 19 19.40 3.94 14.31
C ALA A 19 18.07 4.31 14.97
N ARG A 20 17.92 3.89 16.22
CA ARG A 20 16.81 4.22 17.13
C ARG A 20 16.50 5.73 17.09
N GLY A 21 15.54 6.11 16.24
CA GLY A 21 14.80 7.35 16.39
C GLY A 21 13.57 7.07 17.22
N GLY A 22 13.27 7.92 18.23
CA GLY A 22 11.97 7.94 18.89
C GLY A 22 10.82 8.04 17.87
N PRO A 23 9.55 7.89 18.26
CA PRO A 23 8.44 7.77 17.31
C PRO A 23 8.45 8.96 16.36
N THR A 24 8.96 8.74 15.15
CA THR A 24 8.85 9.64 14.01
C THR A 24 7.37 9.67 13.72
N ARG A 25 6.67 10.66 14.27
CA ARG A 25 5.31 10.97 13.86
C ARG A 25 5.39 11.23 12.36
N LEU A 26 5.02 10.24 11.57
CA LEU A 26 4.87 10.39 10.13
C LEU A 26 3.92 11.56 9.94
N SER A 27 4.37 12.57 9.17
CA SER A 27 3.50 13.68 8.82
C SER A 27 2.20 13.10 8.24
N ARG A 28 1.06 13.69 8.61
CA ARG A 28 -0.27 13.23 8.18
C ARG A 28 -0.36 13.06 6.67
N GLU A 29 0.37 13.88 5.91
CA GLU A 29 0.48 13.81 4.46
C GLU A 29 1.15 12.52 3.99
N HIS A 30 2.22 12.10 4.67
CA HIS A 30 2.91 10.83 4.38
C HIS A 30 2.03 9.61 4.68
N LEU A 31 1.18 9.69 5.71
CA LEU A 31 0.21 8.63 6.00
C LEU A 31 -0.89 8.56 4.93
N LEU A 32 -1.44 9.71 4.52
CA LEU A 32 -2.43 9.77 3.45
C LEU A 32 -1.86 9.24 2.12
N GLU A 33 -0.64 9.62 1.79
CA GLU A 33 0.06 9.13 0.60
C GLU A 33 0.28 7.61 0.67
N LEU A 34 0.74 7.09 1.81
CA LEU A 34 0.91 5.65 2.02
C LEU A 34 -0.40 4.89 1.83
N VAL A 35 -1.48 5.35 2.47
CA VAL A 35 -2.81 4.71 2.37
C VAL A 35 -3.32 4.75 0.94
N THR A 36 -3.11 5.86 0.23
CA THR A 36 -3.47 6.01 -1.17
C THR A 36 -2.72 5.03 -2.06
N ARG A 37 -1.39 4.91 -1.88
CA ARG A 37 -0.56 3.91 -2.58
C ARG A 37 -1.01 2.48 -2.27
N LEU A 38 -1.38 2.19 -1.03
CA LEU A 38 -1.91 0.89 -0.63
C LEU A 38 -3.24 0.58 -1.33
N PHE A 39 -4.14 1.56 -1.47
CA PHE A 39 -5.39 1.37 -2.20
C PHE A 39 -5.17 1.13 -3.69
N ILE A 40 -4.25 1.86 -4.33
CA ILE A 40 -3.86 1.61 -5.72
C ILE A 40 -3.30 0.19 -5.87
N PHE A 41 -2.39 -0.22 -4.98
CA PHE A 41 -1.81 -1.56 -5.00
C PHE A 41 -2.89 -2.66 -4.86
N LYS A 42 -3.87 -2.45 -3.98
CA LYS A 42 -5.00 -3.37 -3.82
C LYS A 42 -5.87 -3.42 -5.08
N ALA A 43 -6.18 -2.28 -5.70
CA ALA A 43 -6.92 -2.22 -6.96
C ALA A 43 -6.20 -3.01 -8.06
N ASP A 44 -4.89 -2.80 -8.24
CA ASP A 44 -4.09 -3.51 -9.24
C ASP A 44 -4.01 -5.02 -9.00
N ARG A 45 -4.04 -5.45 -7.73
CA ARG A 45 -4.10 -6.88 -7.39
C ARG A 45 -5.43 -7.48 -7.86
N TRP A 46 -6.55 -6.81 -7.62
CA TRP A 46 -7.87 -7.28 -8.04
C TRP A 46 -8.01 -7.27 -9.57
N LYS A 47 -7.50 -6.23 -10.23
CA LYS A 47 -7.40 -6.15 -11.70
C LYS A 47 -6.66 -7.35 -12.29
N ARG A 48 -5.45 -7.62 -11.78
CA ARG A 48 -4.63 -8.76 -12.24
C ARG A 48 -5.32 -10.08 -12.02
N ARG A 49 -6.02 -10.24 -10.89
CA ARG A 49 -6.78 -11.44 -10.57
C ARG A 49 -7.96 -11.63 -11.52
N ALA A 50 -8.74 -10.59 -11.81
CA ALA A 50 -9.83 -10.64 -12.77
C ALA A 50 -9.33 -11.04 -14.16
N LEU A 51 -8.28 -10.36 -14.65
CA LEU A 51 -7.65 -10.64 -15.95
C LEU A 51 -7.11 -12.07 -16.05
N PHE A 52 -6.57 -12.62 -14.95
CA PHE A 52 -6.09 -13.99 -14.92
C PHE A 52 -7.23 -14.99 -15.17
N TYR A 53 -8.36 -14.85 -14.48
CA TYR A 53 -9.49 -15.77 -14.66
C TYR A 53 -10.24 -15.55 -15.98
N GLU A 54 -10.26 -14.32 -16.50
CA GLU A 54 -10.76 -14.04 -17.85
C GLU A 54 -9.89 -14.72 -18.93
N ARG A 55 -8.56 -14.64 -18.79
CA ARG A 55 -7.62 -15.26 -19.74
C ARG A 55 -7.60 -16.79 -19.66
N HIS A 56 -7.75 -17.35 -18.46
CA HIS A 56 -7.76 -18.79 -18.24
C HIS A 56 -9.19 -19.34 -18.05
N ARG A 57 -10.15 -18.78 -18.80
CA ARG A 57 -11.58 -19.12 -18.70
C ARG A 57 -11.83 -20.62 -18.86
N ASP A 58 -11.11 -21.24 -19.79
CA ASP A 58 -11.24 -22.65 -20.17
C ASP A 58 -10.72 -23.61 -19.08
N TYR A 59 -9.71 -23.19 -18.30
CA TYR A 59 -9.17 -23.97 -17.20
C TYR A 59 -10.04 -23.89 -15.94
N PHE A 60 -10.73 -22.77 -15.74
CA PHE A 60 -11.53 -22.51 -14.54
C PHE A 60 -12.95 -22.04 -14.88
N PRO A 61 -13.76 -22.84 -15.60
CA PRO A 61 -15.05 -22.41 -16.13
C PRO A 61 -15.99 -21.93 -15.02
N ARG A 62 -16.02 -22.60 -13.87
CA ARG A 62 -16.88 -22.21 -12.73
C ARG A 62 -16.52 -20.84 -12.13
N LEU A 63 -15.23 -20.52 -12.05
CA LEU A 63 -14.78 -19.26 -11.45
C LEU A 63 -14.87 -18.10 -12.44
N SER A 64 -14.67 -18.38 -13.73
CA SER A 64 -14.68 -17.39 -14.79
C SER A 64 -16.08 -17.10 -15.36
N SER A 65 -17.01 -18.05 -15.27
CA SER A 65 -18.43 -17.88 -15.64
C SER A 65 -19.33 -17.45 -14.49
N SER A 66 -18.81 -17.37 -13.27
CA SER A 66 -19.56 -16.91 -12.09
C SER A 66 -19.31 -15.43 -11.83
N ARG A 67 -20.13 -14.86 -10.91
CA ARG A 67 -20.00 -13.47 -10.42
C ARG A 67 -18.66 -13.15 -9.74
N PHE A 68 -17.74 -14.10 -9.67
CA PHE A 68 -16.45 -13.92 -9.02
C PHE A 68 -15.58 -12.88 -9.77
N VAL A 69 -15.52 -12.96 -11.10
CA VAL A 69 -14.78 -11.99 -11.92
C VAL A 69 -15.41 -10.60 -11.79
N ASP A 70 -16.73 -10.51 -11.84
CA ASP A 70 -17.48 -9.26 -11.66
C ASP A 70 -17.17 -8.62 -10.30
N ARG A 71 -17.20 -9.41 -9.21
CA ARG A 71 -16.81 -8.93 -7.87
C ARG A 71 -15.36 -8.46 -7.81
N CYS A 72 -14.44 -9.11 -8.52
CA CYS A 72 -13.06 -8.63 -8.59
C CYS A 72 -12.98 -7.27 -9.29
N ARG A 73 -13.78 -7.03 -10.34
CA ARG A 73 -13.87 -5.74 -11.03
C ARG A 73 -14.53 -4.67 -10.17
N GLU A 74 -15.59 -5.01 -9.45
CA GLU A 74 -16.23 -4.12 -8.46
C GLU A 74 -15.24 -3.69 -7.37
N LEU A 75 -14.45 -4.64 -6.84
CA LEU A 75 -13.42 -4.34 -5.86
C LEU A 75 -12.30 -3.47 -6.45
N GLU A 76 -11.83 -3.76 -7.67
CA GLU A 76 -10.88 -2.89 -8.39
C GLU A 76 -11.40 -1.45 -8.43
N ALA A 77 -12.65 -1.26 -8.90
CA ALA A 77 -13.26 0.05 -9.03
C ALA A 77 -13.42 0.76 -7.67
N ALA A 78 -13.88 0.04 -6.64
CA ALA A 78 -14.05 0.59 -5.29
C ALA A 78 -12.72 1.08 -4.69
N TYR A 79 -11.66 0.26 -4.76
CA TYR A 79 -10.35 0.64 -4.26
C TYR A 79 -9.73 1.81 -5.04
N ARG A 80 -9.96 1.87 -6.35
CA ARG A 80 -9.50 2.99 -7.18
C ARG A 80 -10.25 4.29 -6.86
N GLY A 81 -11.56 4.21 -6.63
CA GLY A 81 -12.37 5.35 -6.18
C GLY A 81 -11.94 5.86 -4.81
N LEU A 82 -11.63 4.96 -3.87
CA LEU A 82 -11.08 5.34 -2.56
C LEU A 82 -9.74 6.08 -2.70
N ALA A 83 -8.82 5.57 -3.53
CA ALA A 83 -7.55 6.25 -3.79
C ALA A 83 -7.75 7.66 -4.40
N GLN A 84 -8.69 7.82 -5.33
CA GLN A 84 -9.01 9.11 -5.93
C GLN A 84 -9.59 10.09 -4.91
N MET A 85 -10.53 9.66 -4.05
CA MET A 85 -11.08 10.49 -2.99
C MET A 85 -9.99 10.93 -1.99
N MET A 86 -9.03 10.06 -1.68
CA MET A 86 -7.92 10.42 -0.80
C MET A 86 -6.97 11.46 -1.37
N PHE A 87 -6.75 11.48 -2.69
CA PHE A 87 -6.00 12.56 -3.35
C PHE A 87 -6.73 13.90 -3.33
N LEU A 88 -8.06 13.88 -3.31
CA LEU A 88 -8.90 15.09 -3.37
C LEU A 88 -9.22 15.69 -2.00
N LEU A 89 -8.90 15.00 -0.90
CA LEU A 89 -9.10 15.51 0.45
C LEU A 89 -8.09 16.64 0.70
N PRO A 90 -8.54 17.91 0.84
CA PRO A 90 -7.63 18.99 1.17
C PRO A 90 -7.00 18.69 2.53
N THR A 91 -5.67 18.74 2.58
CA THR A 91 -4.91 18.75 3.82
C THR A 91 -5.33 19.99 4.60
N GLN A 92 -6.33 19.84 5.47
CA GLN A 92 -6.79 20.95 6.29
C GLN A 92 -5.67 21.36 7.25
N ASP A 93 -4.89 22.35 6.85
CA ASP A 93 -3.87 23.04 7.65
C ASP A 93 -4.47 23.92 8.75
N GLN A 94 -5.81 24.03 8.83
CA GLN A 94 -6.51 24.93 9.75
C GLN A 94 -6.98 24.28 11.07
N LEU A 95 -6.38 23.18 11.51
CA LEU A 95 -6.59 22.71 12.88
C LEU A 95 -5.77 23.57 13.86
N VAL A 96 -6.16 24.84 13.99
CA VAL A 96 -5.68 25.71 15.07
C VAL A 96 -6.06 25.05 16.37
N SER A 97 -5.06 24.58 17.13
CA SER A 97 -5.32 24.03 18.45
C SER A 97 -6.11 25.06 19.26
N VAL A 98 -7.25 24.68 19.84
CA VAL A 98 -8.12 25.58 20.62
C VAL A 98 -7.35 26.31 21.73
N ARG A 99 -6.24 25.72 22.20
CA ARG A 99 -5.30 26.34 23.17
C ARG A 99 -4.57 27.57 22.63
N ALA A 100 -4.24 27.64 21.34
CA ALA A 100 -3.57 28.80 20.75
C ALA A 100 -4.48 30.04 20.65
N LEU A 101 -5.80 29.86 20.65
CA LEU A 101 -6.75 30.98 20.69
C LEU A 101 -6.91 31.56 22.10
N ALA A 102 -6.70 30.75 23.15
CA ALA A 102 -6.77 31.20 24.53
C ALA A 102 -5.55 32.04 24.94
N SER A 103 -4.35 31.74 24.43
CA SER A 103 -3.14 32.47 24.78
C SER A 103 -2.99 33.84 24.09
N ARG A 104 -3.87 34.18 23.15
CA ARG A 104 -3.85 35.46 22.42
C ARG A 104 -4.90 36.46 22.93
N ARG A 105 -5.65 36.09 23.97
CA ARG A 105 -6.67 36.92 24.63
C ARG A 105 -6.29 37.32 26.07
N MET A 106 -5.06 37.03 26.50
CA MET A 106 -4.43 37.65 27.66
C MET A 106 -3.40 38.65 27.17
#